data_AF-A0A5C4K0P8-F1
#
_entry.id   AF-A0A5C4K0P8-F1
#
_cell.length_a   1.000
_cell.length_b   1.000
_cell.length_c   1.000
_cell.angle_alpha   90.00
_cell.angle_beta   90.00
_cell.angle_gamma   90.00
#
_symmetry.space_group_name_H-M   'P 1'
#
loop_
_entity.id
_entity.type
_entity.pdbx_description
1 polymer ?
#
loop_
_entity_poly.entity_id
_entity_poly.type
_entity_poly.pdbx_seq_one_letter_code
_entity_poly.pdbx_strand_id
1 'polypeptide(L)'
;MGKSTLRRRLPAFAAGLASLAMATGIAAIPAEGAPPKVDYVALGDSYAAGQGAVPYTDPTCYVSRRGYPAIADKLPGLELTNATCSGQIVENVMLDVPSVADGTDLVTVTVGGNDVNTMGVLGACMPAPASQACAQSVAGAQEKLTDGSLAASLASLVATIQEKAPGAKVVLTGYPRLFAPDQPFAPVANPLADILNGVIAGVAANTGAQYVDVATAFDAHGIGSTDPWITFDPTNPTDPANFHPNGNGYRYGYYDSLRSQGAFRLN
;
A
#
# COMPACT_ATOMS: atom_id res chain seq x y z
N MET A 1 100.76 -18.06 14.82
CA MET A 1 100.85 -17.51 13.45
C MET A 1 99.43 -17.17 13.01
N GLY A 2 99.04 -16.00 12.53
CA GLY A 2 99.72 -14.75 12.23
C GLY A 2 98.83 -13.54 12.54
N LYS A 3 99.43 -12.38 12.34
CA LYS A 3 99.05 -11.03 12.76
C LYS A 3 97.89 -10.47 11.91
N SER A 4 97.09 -9.55 12.45
CA SER A 4 97.14 -8.13 12.07
C SER A 4 95.89 -7.37 12.50
N THR A 5 96.17 -6.34 13.30
CA THR A 5 95.41 -5.15 13.66
C THR A 5 94.64 -4.47 12.53
N LEU A 6 93.49 -3.86 12.85
CA LEU A 6 93.23 -2.47 12.45
C LEU A 6 92.32 -1.74 13.46
N ARG A 7 92.91 -0.75 14.15
CA ARG A 7 92.22 0.31 14.92
C ARG A 7 91.83 1.44 13.97
N ARG A 8 90.67 2.07 14.21
CA ARG A 8 90.30 3.51 13.97
C ARG A 8 88.76 3.60 13.92
N ARG A 9 88.02 4.57 14.47
CA ARG A 9 88.18 5.79 15.29
C ARG A 9 86.82 6.01 15.98
N LEU A 10 86.79 6.51 17.22
CA LEU A 10 85.63 7.19 17.81
C LEU A 10 85.57 8.64 17.27
N PRO A 11 84.37 9.24 17.14
CA PRO A 11 83.91 10.14 18.20
C PRO A 11 82.39 10.13 18.47
N ALA A 12 82.06 10.71 19.63
CA ALA A 12 80.76 10.80 20.28
C ALA A 12 79.74 11.73 19.61
N PHE A 13 78.44 11.40 19.75
CA PHE A 13 77.27 12.30 19.82
C PHE A 13 76.15 11.50 20.52
N ALA A 14 75.90 11.73 21.82
CA ALA A 14 74.92 12.65 22.39
C ALA A 14 73.43 12.27 22.13
N ALA A 15 72.79 11.84 23.23
CA ALA A 15 71.40 12.10 23.68
C ALA A 15 70.20 12.00 22.72
N GLY A 16 69.15 11.30 23.17
CA GLY A 16 67.78 11.54 22.69
C GLY A 16 66.79 10.41 22.97
N LEU A 17 66.16 10.40 24.15
CA LEU A 17 64.88 9.73 24.38
C LEU A 17 63.81 10.37 23.50
N ALA A 18 63.16 9.60 22.63
CA ALA A 18 61.90 10.01 22.01
C ALA A 18 61.02 8.78 21.74
N SER A 19 60.13 8.52 22.69
CA SER A 19 59.01 7.60 22.59
C SER A 19 58.06 8.09 21.49
N LEU A 20 57.97 7.36 20.37
CA LEU A 20 56.98 7.64 19.34
C LEU A 20 55.71 6.82 19.62
N ALA A 21 54.86 7.32 20.52
CA ALA A 21 53.49 6.82 20.65
C ALA A 21 52.68 7.33 19.45
N MET A 22 52.43 6.45 18.49
CA MET A 22 51.50 6.72 17.39
C MET A 22 50.09 6.89 17.95
N ALA A 23 49.64 8.14 18.03
CA ALA A 23 48.24 8.48 18.22
C ALA A 23 47.48 8.20 16.90
N THR A 24 47.07 6.96 16.67
CA THR A 24 46.05 6.65 15.67
C THR A 24 44.69 7.01 16.28
N GLY A 25 44.25 8.24 16.04
CA GLY A 25 42.88 8.64 16.30
C GLY A 25 41.95 7.82 15.40
N ILE A 26 41.30 6.81 15.97
CA ILE A 26 40.15 6.15 15.34
C ILE A 26 39.05 7.20 15.35
N ALA A 27 38.79 7.82 14.21
CA ALA A 27 37.55 8.58 14.02
C ALA A 27 36.40 7.59 14.22
N ALA A 28 35.66 7.74 15.31
CA ALA A 28 34.41 7.01 15.50
C ALA A 28 33.48 7.42 14.37
N ILE A 29 33.22 6.49 13.45
CA ILE A 29 32.13 6.64 12.47
C ILE A 29 30.87 6.79 13.33
N PRO A 30 30.08 7.86 13.18
CA PRO A 30 28.83 7.96 13.92
C PRO A 30 28.03 6.69 13.60
N ALA A 31 27.60 5.99 14.64
CA ALA A 31 26.68 4.89 14.44
C ALA A 31 25.43 5.49 13.78
N GLU A 32 25.18 5.14 12.52
CA GLU A 32 23.91 5.44 11.87
C GLU A 32 22.83 4.87 12.80
N GLY A 33 22.09 5.75 13.47
CA GLY A 33 20.97 5.32 14.32
C GLY A 33 20.00 4.52 13.48
N ALA A 34 19.37 3.50 14.07
CA ALA A 34 18.27 2.81 13.38
C ALA A 34 17.28 3.86 12.86
N PRO A 35 16.74 3.70 11.63
CA PRO A 35 15.80 4.65 11.07
C PRO A 35 14.65 4.86 12.07
N PRO A 36 14.12 6.09 12.20
CA PRO A 36 12.98 6.34 13.07
C PRO A 36 11.84 5.40 12.69
N LYS A 37 11.16 4.87 13.71
CA LYS A 37 9.99 4.03 13.52
C LYS A 37 8.85 4.87 12.98
N VAL A 38 8.11 4.32 12.03
CA VAL A 38 6.93 4.90 11.41
C VAL A 38 5.75 4.01 11.78
N ASP A 39 4.83 4.55 12.60
CA ASP A 39 3.60 3.86 12.96
C ASP A 39 2.61 3.92 11.79
N TYR A 40 2.32 2.75 11.21
CA TYR A 40 1.52 2.60 10.01
C TYR A 40 0.23 1.85 10.31
N VAL A 41 -0.91 2.49 10.09
CA VAL A 41 -2.23 1.85 10.18
C VAL A 41 -2.81 1.62 8.78
N ALA A 42 -3.26 0.40 8.50
CA ALA A 42 -4.05 0.09 7.31
C ALA A 42 -5.51 -0.13 7.69
N LEU A 43 -6.41 0.60 7.02
CA LEU A 43 -7.86 0.50 7.15
C LEU A 43 -8.48 0.16 5.80
N GLY A 44 -9.65 -0.47 5.81
CA GLY A 44 -10.42 -0.62 4.59
C GLY A 44 -11.01 -2.00 4.36
N ASP A 45 -11.42 -2.20 3.13
CA ASP A 45 -12.16 -3.36 2.67
C ASP A 45 -11.26 -4.53 2.22
N SER A 46 -11.83 -5.46 1.44
CA SER A 46 -11.15 -6.65 0.92
C SER A 46 -9.92 -6.34 0.07
N TYR A 47 -9.88 -5.20 -0.62
CA TYR A 47 -8.71 -4.78 -1.39
C TYR A 47 -7.57 -4.37 -0.46
N ALA A 48 -7.86 -3.69 0.65
CA ALA A 48 -6.85 -3.41 1.67
C ALA A 48 -6.42 -4.69 2.42
N ALA A 49 -7.37 -5.58 2.72
CA ALA A 49 -7.11 -6.85 3.40
C ALA A 49 -6.17 -7.78 2.62
N GLY A 50 -6.17 -7.70 1.30
CA GLY A 50 -5.35 -8.57 0.48
C GLY A 50 -6.07 -9.83 0.00
N GLN A 51 -7.41 -9.79 -0.01
CA GLN A 51 -8.24 -10.90 -0.47
C GLN A 51 -7.86 -11.30 -1.90
N GLY A 52 -7.88 -12.60 -2.20
CA GLY A 52 -7.40 -13.13 -3.48
C GLY A 52 -5.92 -13.49 -3.50
N ALA A 53 -5.14 -13.09 -2.49
CA ALA A 53 -3.75 -13.50 -2.35
C ALA A 53 -3.53 -14.34 -1.09
N VAL A 54 -3.49 -15.67 -1.21
CA VAL A 54 -3.14 -16.56 -0.08
C VAL A 54 -1.64 -16.53 0.26
N PRO A 55 -1.23 -16.77 1.52
CA PRO A 55 -2.05 -17.20 2.67
C PRO A 55 -2.63 -16.05 3.51
N TYR A 56 -3.78 -16.31 4.14
CA TYR A 56 -4.43 -15.39 5.07
C TYR A 56 -3.92 -15.57 6.51
N THR A 57 -3.64 -14.48 7.20
CA THR A 57 -3.40 -14.43 8.65
C THR A 57 -4.69 -14.36 9.44
N ASP A 58 -5.71 -13.71 8.89
CA ASP A 58 -7.08 -13.75 9.40
C ASP A 58 -8.00 -14.22 8.27
N PRO A 59 -8.49 -15.47 8.30
CA PRO A 59 -9.38 -15.99 7.27
C PRO A 59 -10.81 -15.42 7.36
N THR A 60 -11.21 -14.81 8.48
CA THR A 60 -12.54 -14.19 8.63
C THR A 60 -12.58 -12.87 7.87
N CYS A 61 -11.54 -12.05 8.06
CA CYS A 61 -11.40 -10.77 7.39
C CYS A 61 -10.62 -10.83 6.06
N TYR A 62 -10.13 -12.01 5.67
CA TYR A 62 -9.26 -12.21 4.51
C TYR A 62 -7.97 -11.39 4.53
N VAL A 63 -7.45 -11.10 5.74
CA VAL A 63 -6.17 -10.38 5.89
C VAL A 63 -5.04 -11.27 5.40
N SER A 64 -4.30 -10.82 4.40
CA SER A 64 -3.30 -11.60 3.67
C SER A 64 -1.86 -11.20 4.00
N ARG A 65 -0.96 -12.18 4.04
CA ARG A 65 0.51 -11.95 4.08
C ARG A 65 1.08 -11.37 2.78
N ARG A 66 0.25 -11.25 1.74
CA ARG A 66 0.59 -10.78 0.39
C ARG A 66 -0.27 -9.59 -0.04
N GLY A 67 -1.14 -9.07 0.83
CA GLY A 67 -1.79 -7.77 0.62
C GLY A 67 -0.77 -6.63 0.68
N TYR A 68 -1.11 -5.48 0.10
CA TYR A 68 -0.17 -4.35 0.05
C TYR A 68 0.29 -3.85 1.44
N PRO A 69 -0.54 -3.86 2.52
CA PRO A 69 -0.06 -3.45 3.84
C PRO A 69 1.04 -4.38 4.35
N ALA A 70 0.84 -5.70 4.25
CA ALA A 70 1.81 -6.70 4.68
C ALA A 70 3.09 -6.73 3.82
N ILE A 71 3.01 -6.25 2.57
CA ILE A 71 4.21 -6.04 1.74
C ILE A 71 4.95 -4.79 2.22
N ALA A 72 4.24 -3.71 2.53
CA ALA A 72 4.82 -2.46 3.01
C ALA A 72 5.49 -2.60 4.39
N ASP A 73 4.92 -3.40 5.29
CA ASP A 73 5.46 -3.72 6.62
C ASP A 73 6.89 -4.32 6.60
N LYS A 74 7.36 -4.76 5.44
CA LYS A 74 8.74 -5.25 5.25
C LYS A 74 9.75 -4.11 5.01
N LEU A 75 9.28 -2.88 4.86
CA LEU A 75 10.14 -1.71 4.74
C LEU A 75 10.82 -1.44 6.09
N PRO A 76 12.15 -1.20 6.11
CA PRO A 76 12.84 -0.90 7.36
C PRO A 76 12.24 0.31 8.08
N GLY A 77 11.88 0.14 9.35
CA GLY A 77 11.33 1.20 10.19
C GLY A 77 9.81 1.34 10.14
N LEU A 78 9.09 0.67 9.24
CA LEU A 78 7.62 0.67 9.22
C LEU A 78 7.09 -0.36 10.23
N GLU A 79 6.11 0.00 11.06
CA GLU A 79 5.42 -0.94 11.96
C GLU A 79 3.92 -0.93 11.66
N LEU A 80 3.41 -2.03 11.11
CA LEU A 80 2.01 -2.13 10.68
C LEU A 80 1.04 -2.55 11.81
N THR A 81 0.01 -1.74 12.00
CA THR A 81 -1.29 -2.14 12.56
C THR A 81 -2.27 -2.37 11.42
N ASN A 82 -2.64 -3.62 11.16
CA ASN A 82 -3.55 -3.97 10.06
C ASN A 82 -4.98 -4.19 10.58
N ALA A 83 -5.85 -3.19 10.39
CA ALA A 83 -7.26 -3.21 10.76
C ALA A 83 -8.16 -3.16 9.49
N THR A 84 -7.79 -3.96 8.50
CA THR A 84 -8.55 -4.14 7.25
C THR A 84 -9.45 -5.38 7.35
N CYS A 85 -10.60 -5.36 6.69
CA CYS A 85 -11.48 -6.50 6.66
C CYS A 85 -12.32 -6.58 5.38
N SER A 86 -12.49 -7.77 4.85
CA SER A 86 -13.36 -8.00 3.69
C SER A 86 -14.81 -7.56 3.94
N GLY A 87 -15.43 -6.99 2.91
CA GLY A 87 -16.84 -6.59 2.93
C GLY A 87 -17.14 -5.26 3.64
N GLN A 88 -16.11 -4.56 4.14
CA GLN A 88 -16.32 -3.28 4.82
C GLN A 88 -16.85 -2.20 3.87
N ILE A 89 -17.89 -1.51 4.32
CA ILE A 89 -18.32 -0.20 3.80
C ILE A 89 -17.69 0.92 4.64
N VAL A 90 -17.75 2.18 4.17
CA VAL A 90 -17.16 3.32 4.89
C VAL A 90 -17.65 3.42 6.33
N GLU A 91 -18.95 3.20 6.56
CA GLU A 91 -19.56 3.22 7.90
C GLU A 91 -18.91 2.22 8.85
N ASN A 92 -18.60 1.01 8.38
CA ASN A 92 -17.98 -0.01 9.23
C ASN A 92 -16.50 0.27 9.46
N VAL A 93 -15.77 0.80 8.47
CA VAL A 93 -14.36 1.20 8.65
C VAL A 93 -14.25 2.26 9.75
N MET A 94 -15.27 3.09 9.97
CA MET A 94 -15.30 4.02 11.09
C MET A 94 -15.16 3.33 12.45
N LEU A 95 -15.60 2.07 12.58
CA LEU A 95 -15.44 1.27 13.79
C LEU A 95 -14.02 0.76 13.99
N ASP A 96 -13.21 0.75 12.93
CA ASP A 96 -11.80 0.34 12.95
C ASP A 96 -10.85 1.52 13.20
N VAL A 97 -11.33 2.76 13.05
CA VAL A 97 -10.59 4.01 13.32
C VAL A 97 -10.00 4.11 14.74
N PRO A 98 -10.55 3.51 15.81
CA PRO A 98 -9.86 3.42 17.10
C PRO A 98 -8.49 2.74 17.08
N SER A 99 -8.13 1.99 16.01
CA SER A 99 -6.77 1.48 15.80
C SER A 99 -5.76 2.58 15.44
N VAL A 100 -6.23 3.75 14.99
CA VAL A 100 -5.42 4.95 14.79
C VAL A 100 -5.21 5.63 16.14
N ALA A 101 -3.97 5.65 16.61
CA ALA A 101 -3.56 6.29 17.85
C ALA A 101 -2.97 7.69 17.60
N ASP A 102 -2.95 8.53 18.65
CA ASP A 102 -2.14 9.74 18.64
C ASP A 102 -0.67 9.36 18.42
N GLY A 103 0.01 10.07 17.50
CA GLY A 103 1.34 9.70 17.04
C GLY A 103 1.41 8.68 15.88
N THR A 104 0.27 8.23 15.34
CA THR A 104 0.27 7.49 14.05
C THR A 104 0.89 8.37 12.96
N ASP A 105 1.81 7.83 12.17
CA ASP A 105 2.55 8.58 11.16
C ASP A 105 1.95 8.42 9.75
N LEU A 106 1.39 7.24 9.46
CA LEU A 106 0.84 6.90 8.15
C LEU A 106 -0.46 6.12 8.30
N VAL A 107 -1.49 6.51 7.55
CA VAL A 107 -2.73 5.75 7.41
C VAL A 107 -3.03 5.50 5.94
N THR A 108 -3.16 4.25 5.52
CA THR A 108 -3.69 3.92 4.18
C THR A 108 -5.13 3.42 4.28
N VAL A 109 -5.99 3.86 3.36
CA VAL A 109 -7.39 3.48 3.31
C VAL A 109 -7.78 3.04 1.89
N THR A 110 -8.40 1.87 1.78
CA THR A 110 -9.10 1.42 0.56
C THR A 110 -10.52 1.05 0.95
N VAL A 111 -11.52 1.87 0.61
CA VAL A 111 -12.93 1.61 0.93
C VAL A 111 -13.84 2.37 -0.06
N GLY A 112 -15.10 1.97 -0.20
CA GLY A 112 -16.09 2.61 -1.05
C GLY A 112 -16.69 1.70 -2.13
N GLY A 113 -16.02 0.61 -2.53
CA GLY A 113 -16.55 -0.32 -3.52
C GLY A 113 -17.81 -1.05 -3.01
N ASN A 114 -17.80 -1.47 -1.74
CA ASN A 114 -18.96 -2.12 -1.13
C ASN A 114 -20.14 -1.16 -0.96
N ASP A 115 -19.90 0.12 -0.66
CA ASP A 115 -20.93 1.15 -0.50
C ASP A 115 -21.78 1.29 -1.78
N VAL A 116 -21.15 1.15 -2.94
CA VAL A 116 -21.80 1.23 -4.26
C VAL A 116 -22.26 -0.13 -4.80
N ASN A 117 -22.21 -1.17 -3.97
CA ASN A 117 -22.65 -2.54 -4.29
C ASN A 117 -21.98 -3.14 -5.54
N THR A 118 -20.65 -3.00 -5.67
CA THR A 118 -19.90 -3.51 -6.84
C THR A 118 -20.15 -5.00 -7.09
N MET A 119 -20.23 -5.84 -6.05
CA MET A 119 -20.52 -7.26 -6.21
C MET A 119 -21.93 -7.53 -6.73
N GLY A 120 -22.93 -6.72 -6.36
CA GLY A 120 -24.27 -6.77 -6.93
C GLY A 120 -24.29 -6.40 -8.41
N VAL A 121 -23.51 -5.39 -8.83
CA VAL A 121 -23.35 -5.04 -10.24
C VAL A 121 -22.71 -6.19 -11.01
N LEU A 122 -21.59 -6.75 -10.51
CA LEU A 122 -20.93 -7.88 -11.15
C LEU A 122 -21.87 -9.08 -11.27
N GLY A 123 -22.61 -9.42 -10.20
CA GLY A 123 -23.57 -10.52 -10.21
C GLY A 123 -24.73 -10.33 -11.19
N ALA A 124 -25.26 -9.11 -11.32
CA ALA A 124 -26.35 -8.80 -12.25
C ALA A 124 -25.87 -8.73 -13.71
N CYS A 125 -24.65 -8.27 -13.95
CA CYS A 125 -24.13 -8.04 -15.28
C CYS A 125 -23.45 -9.27 -15.88
N MET A 126 -22.59 -9.98 -15.13
CA MET A 126 -21.76 -11.09 -15.65
C MET A 126 -22.50 -12.17 -16.46
N PRO A 127 -23.75 -12.56 -16.11
CA PRO A 127 -24.50 -13.51 -16.92
C PRO A 127 -25.05 -12.93 -18.23
N ALA A 128 -25.44 -11.65 -18.22
CA ALA A 128 -26.10 -10.98 -19.34
C ALA A 128 -25.91 -9.44 -19.24
N PRO A 129 -24.85 -8.87 -19.85
CA PRO A 129 -24.52 -7.45 -19.69
C PRO A 129 -25.55 -6.51 -20.30
N ALA A 130 -26.33 -6.97 -21.30
CA ALA A 130 -27.41 -6.21 -21.92
C ALA A 130 -28.77 -6.38 -21.22
N SER A 131 -28.82 -7.08 -20.08
CA SER A 131 -30.08 -7.32 -19.36
C SER A 131 -30.59 -6.07 -18.64
N GLN A 132 -31.91 -6.01 -18.42
CA GLN A 132 -32.53 -4.96 -17.60
C GLN A 132 -32.00 -4.98 -16.16
N ALA A 133 -31.73 -6.17 -15.61
CA ALA A 133 -31.16 -6.32 -14.27
C ALA A 133 -29.77 -5.66 -14.18
N CYS A 134 -28.89 -5.91 -15.15
CA CYS A 134 -27.60 -5.24 -15.23
C CYS A 134 -27.75 -3.71 -15.32
N ALA A 135 -28.62 -3.23 -16.22
CA ALA A 135 -28.85 -1.79 -16.39
C ALA A 135 -29.34 -1.13 -15.09
N GLN A 136 -30.25 -1.77 -14.35
CA GLN A 136 -30.73 -1.27 -13.06
C GLN A 136 -29.64 -1.27 -11.98
N SER A 137 -28.83 -2.32 -11.89
CA SER A 137 -27.72 -2.37 -10.94
C SER A 137 -26.66 -1.32 -11.22
N VAL A 138 -26.31 -1.10 -12.50
CA VAL A 138 -25.38 -0.03 -12.91
C VAL A 138 -25.95 1.34 -12.54
N ALA A 139 -27.23 1.60 -12.85
CA ALA A 139 -27.87 2.87 -12.51
C ALA A 139 -27.86 3.15 -11.00
N GLY A 140 -28.16 2.15 -10.17
CA GLY A 140 -28.12 2.30 -8.71
C GLY A 140 -26.70 2.54 -8.16
N ALA A 141 -25.68 1.93 -8.75
CA ALA A 141 -24.28 2.21 -8.39
C ALA A 141 -23.89 3.64 -8.80
N GLN A 142 -24.27 4.07 -10.00
CA GLN A 142 -24.01 5.43 -10.49
C GLN A 142 -24.69 6.50 -9.64
N GLU A 143 -25.92 6.25 -9.19
CA GLU A 143 -26.63 7.17 -8.28
C GLU A 143 -25.82 7.40 -6.99
N LYS A 144 -25.40 6.34 -6.30
CA LYS A 144 -24.57 6.44 -5.09
C LYS A 144 -23.19 7.09 -5.31
N LEU A 145 -22.65 6.96 -6.52
CA LEU A 145 -21.40 7.59 -6.90
C LEU A 145 -21.55 9.10 -7.17
N THR A 146 -22.76 9.56 -7.50
CA THR A 146 -23.00 10.93 -7.99
C THR A 146 -23.90 11.77 -7.08
N ASP A 147 -24.66 11.16 -6.18
CA ASP A 147 -25.52 11.84 -5.21
C ASP A 147 -24.75 12.53 -4.07
N GLY A 148 -23.44 12.29 -3.97
CA GLY A 148 -22.54 12.88 -2.97
C GLY A 148 -22.50 12.14 -1.63
N SER A 149 -23.30 11.09 -1.44
CA SER A 149 -23.36 10.32 -0.19
C SER A 149 -22.02 9.63 0.10
N LEU A 150 -21.44 8.93 -0.87
CA LEU A 150 -20.14 8.28 -0.73
C LEU A 150 -19.03 9.30 -0.45
N ALA A 151 -19.03 10.43 -1.17
CA ALA A 151 -18.04 11.48 -1.00
C ALA A 151 -18.10 12.06 0.41
N ALA A 152 -19.29 12.30 0.94
CA ALA A 152 -19.49 12.80 2.30
C ALA A 152 -18.99 11.79 3.35
N SER A 153 -19.34 10.50 3.21
CA SER A 153 -18.89 9.45 4.14
C SER A 153 -17.36 9.31 4.15
N LEU A 154 -16.72 9.30 2.97
CA LEU A 154 -15.27 9.24 2.85
C LEU A 154 -14.60 10.48 3.48
N ALA A 155 -15.15 11.67 3.25
CA ALA A 155 -14.63 12.90 3.84
C ALA A 155 -14.73 12.88 5.38
N SER A 156 -15.85 12.39 5.93
CA SER A 156 -15.98 12.18 7.37
C SER A 156 -14.97 11.18 7.91
N LEU A 157 -14.73 10.06 7.23
CA LEU A 157 -13.70 9.10 7.62
C LEU A 157 -12.31 9.73 7.68
N VAL A 158 -11.92 10.47 6.64
CA VAL A 158 -10.61 11.17 6.62
C VAL A 158 -10.51 12.19 7.74
N ALA A 159 -11.56 12.99 7.97
CA ALA A 159 -11.56 13.99 9.04
C ALA A 159 -11.41 13.34 10.42
N THR A 160 -12.08 12.21 10.69
CA THR A 160 -11.94 11.48 11.96
C THR A 160 -10.53 10.90 12.15
N ILE A 161 -9.91 10.39 11.07
CA ILE A 161 -8.52 9.93 11.12
C ILE A 161 -7.58 11.09 11.44
N GLN A 162 -7.73 12.24 10.76
CA GLN A 162 -6.92 13.44 10.98
C GLN A 162 -7.12 14.04 12.38
N GLU A 163 -8.32 13.96 12.95
CA GLU A 163 -8.58 14.38 14.33
C GLU A 163 -7.84 13.50 15.34
N LYS A 164 -7.83 12.18 15.12
CA LYS A 164 -7.12 11.23 16.00
C LYS A 164 -5.61 11.28 15.89
N ALA A 165 -5.10 11.49 14.68
CA ALA A 165 -3.67 11.58 14.41
C ALA A 165 -3.38 12.80 13.52
N PRO A 166 -3.30 14.02 14.09
CA PRO A 166 -3.13 15.25 13.32
C PRO A 166 -1.81 15.34 12.53
N GLY A 167 -0.80 14.55 12.94
CA GLY A 167 0.47 14.42 12.23
C GLY A 167 0.49 13.35 11.15
N ALA A 168 -0.53 12.49 11.09
CA ALA A 168 -0.54 11.35 10.18
C ALA A 168 -0.71 11.80 8.73
N LYS A 169 0.09 11.19 7.86
CA LYS A 169 -0.19 11.21 6.43
C LYS A 169 -1.32 10.24 6.11
N VAL A 170 -2.46 10.76 5.65
CA VAL A 170 -3.60 9.93 5.20
C VAL A 170 -3.50 9.70 3.70
N VAL A 171 -3.58 8.44 3.28
CA VAL A 171 -3.47 8.00 1.88
C VAL A 171 -4.71 7.20 1.50
N LEU A 172 -5.51 7.70 0.55
CA LEU A 172 -6.62 6.97 -0.06
C LEU A 172 -6.13 6.30 -1.35
N THR A 173 -6.33 4.99 -1.49
CA THR A 173 -6.03 4.28 -2.74
C THR A 173 -7.29 4.15 -3.59
N GLY A 174 -7.14 4.21 -4.91
CA GLY A 174 -8.19 3.78 -5.83
C GLY A 174 -8.41 2.26 -5.88
N TYR A 175 -9.24 1.85 -6.84
CA TYR A 175 -9.48 0.47 -7.27
C TYR A 175 -8.95 0.24 -8.69
N PRO A 176 -8.55 -0.99 -9.03
CA PRO A 176 -8.11 -1.33 -10.37
C PRO A 176 -9.26 -1.37 -11.36
N ARG A 177 -8.94 -1.21 -12.65
CA ARG A 177 -9.83 -1.66 -13.73
C ARG A 177 -9.80 -3.19 -13.77
N LEU A 178 -10.97 -3.82 -13.68
CA LEU A 178 -11.07 -5.27 -13.46
C LEU A 178 -10.81 -6.09 -14.71
N PHE A 179 -11.15 -5.59 -15.89
CA PHE A 179 -11.12 -6.36 -17.13
C PHE A 179 -10.15 -5.73 -18.14
N ALA A 180 -9.49 -6.56 -18.94
CA ALA A 180 -8.77 -6.08 -20.11
C ALA A 180 -9.75 -5.37 -21.08
N PRO A 181 -9.33 -4.31 -21.79
CA PRO A 181 -10.24 -3.46 -22.56
C PRO A 181 -11.06 -4.17 -23.65
N ASP A 182 -10.56 -5.29 -24.16
CA ASP A 182 -11.19 -6.11 -25.20
C ASP A 182 -12.24 -7.09 -24.67
N GLN A 183 -12.38 -7.22 -23.35
CA GLN A 183 -13.34 -8.13 -22.74
C GLN A 183 -14.78 -7.58 -22.82
N PRO A 184 -15.79 -8.45 -23.04
CA PRO A 184 -17.20 -8.05 -23.13
C PRO A 184 -17.72 -7.25 -21.93
N PHE A 185 -17.14 -7.47 -20.74
CA PHE A 185 -17.54 -6.83 -19.48
C PHE A 185 -16.80 -5.52 -19.17
N ALA A 186 -15.69 -5.25 -19.86
CA ALA A 186 -14.90 -4.04 -19.62
C ALA A 186 -15.70 -2.74 -19.80
N PRO A 187 -16.60 -2.59 -20.80
CA PRO A 187 -17.39 -1.37 -20.98
C PRO A 187 -18.39 -1.07 -19.84
N VAL A 188 -18.67 -2.04 -18.96
CA VAL A 188 -19.54 -1.86 -17.80
C VAL A 188 -18.71 -1.64 -16.54
N ALA A 189 -17.78 -2.55 -16.25
CA ALA A 189 -17.06 -2.57 -14.99
C ALA A 189 -15.99 -1.47 -14.89
N ASN A 190 -15.21 -1.25 -15.95
CA ASN A 190 -14.08 -0.30 -15.89
C ASN A 190 -14.55 1.16 -15.73
N PRO A 191 -15.59 1.64 -16.44
CA PRO A 191 -16.10 3.00 -16.22
C PRO A 191 -16.65 3.22 -14.80
N LEU A 192 -17.27 2.22 -14.18
CA LEU A 192 -17.72 2.35 -12.79
C LEU A 192 -16.54 2.47 -11.82
N ALA A 193 -15.47 1.71 -12.04
CA ALA A 193 -14.24 1.85 -11.27
C ALA A 193 -13.61 3.24 -11.46
N ASP A 194 -13.59 3.77 -12.69
CA ASP A 194 -13.08 5.11 -12.99
C ASP A 194 -13.90 6.21 -12.28
N ILE A 195 -15.23 6.10 -12.24
CA ILE A 195 -16.10 7.05 -11.52
C ILE A 195 -15.82 6.98 -10.00
N LEU A 196 -15.75 5.77 -9.42
CA LEU A 196 -15.40 5.57 -8.02
C LEU A 196 -14.04 6.18 -7.67
N ASN A 197 -13.04 5.95 -8.51
CA ASN A 197 -11.71 6.53 -8.36
C ASN A 197 -11.75 8.06 -8.44
N GLY A 198 -12.58 8.63 -9.31
CA GLY A 198 -12.80 10.07 -9.39
C GLY A 198 -13.38 10.66 -8.09
N VAL A 199 -14.35 9.97 -7.46
CA VAL A 199 -14.91 10.36 -6.17
C VAL A 199 -13.83 10.33 -5.08
N ILE A 200 -13.07 9.24 -4.97
CA ILE A 200 -12.01 9.07 -3.97
C ILE A 200 -10.92 10.13 -4.14
N ALA A 201 -10.47 10.38 -5.38
CA ALA A 201 -9.48 11.40 -5.69
C ALA A 201 -9.98 12.81 -5.34
N GLY A 202 -11.26 13.10 -5.62
CA GLY A 202 -11.90 14.36 -5.23
C GLY A 202 -11.94 14.57 -3.71
N VAL A 203 -12.28 13.53 -2.94
CA VAL A 203 -12.25 13.59 -1.48
C VAL A 203 -10.84 13.81 -0.96
N ALA A 204 -9.85 13.08 -1.47
CA ALA A 204 -8.46 13.26 -1.07
C ALA A 204 -8.00 14.71 -1.28
N ALA A 205 -8.27 15.28 -2.46
CA ALA A 205 -7.95 16.67 -2.78
C ALA A 205 -8.62 17.67 -1.83
N ASN A 206 -9.89 17.45 -1.47
CA ASN A 206 -10.67 18.36 -0.61
C ASN A 206 -10.31 18.25 0.88
N THR A 207 -9.70 17.14 1.31
CA THR A 207 -9.37 16.87 2.72
C THR A 207 -7.87 17.02 3.02
N GLY A 208 -7.04 17.23 1.98
CA GLY A 208 -5.59 17.25 2.11
C GLY A 208 -4.96 15.85 2.26
N ALA A 209 -5.75 14.77 2.18
CA ALA A 209 -5.21 13.43 2.05
C ALA A 209 -4.55 13.23 0.68
N GLN A 210 -3.62 12.28 0.61
CA GLN A 210 -3.03 11.86 -0.66
C GLN A 210 -3.95 10.87 -1.36
N TYR A 211 -4.19 11.05 -2.66
CA TYR A 211 -4.72 9.99 -3.52
C TYR A 211 -3.58 9.20 -4.17
N VAL A 212 -3.75 7.88 -4.25
CA VAL A 212 -2.88 6.99 -5.03
C VAL A 212 -3.70 6.30 -6.10
N ASP A 213 -3.40 6.60 -7.35
CA ASP A 213 -3.97 5.91 -8.51
C ASP A 213 -3.35 4.52 -8.65
N VAL A 214 -4.16 3.48 -8.53
CA VAL A 214 -3.75 2.10 -8.80
C VAL A 214 -4.26 1.61 -10.15
N ALA A 215 -5.28 2.25 -10.75
CA ALA A 215 -5.95 1.76 -11.94
C ALA A 215 -5.00 1.66 -13.14
N THR A 216 -4.18 2.67 -13.35
CA THR A 216 -3.21 2.71 -14.45
C THR A 216 -2.24 1.51 -14.43
N ALA A 217 -1.86 1.02 -13.24
CA ALA A 217 -0.97 -0.13 -13.12
C ALA A 217 -1.63 -1.45 -13.60
N PHE A 218 -2.96 -1.50 -13.71
CA PHE A 218 -3.72 -2.69 -14.11
C PHE A 218 -4.18 -2.67 -15.57
N ASP A 219 -3.87 -1.63 -16.35
CA ASP A 219 -4.38 -1.46 -17.73
C ASP A 219 -4.07 -2.65 -18.65
N ALA A 220 -2.92 -3.30 -18.46
CA ALA A 220 -2.51 -4.48 -19.21
C ALA A 220 -2.75 -5.81 -18.46
N HIS A 221 -3.33 -5.75 -17.25
CA HIS A 221 -3.36 -6.85 -16.28
C HIS A 221 -4.77 -7.17 -15.74
N GLY A 222 -5.83 -6.66 -16.38
CA GLY A 222 -7.21 -7.03 -16.05
C GLY A 222 -7.52 -8.50 -16.39
N ILE A 223 -8.68 -8.99 -15.91
CA ILE A 223 -9.27 -10.28 -16.30
C ILE A 223 -9.32 -10.36 -17.84
N GLY A 224 -8.90 -11.50 -18.39
CA GLY A 224 -8.83 -11.74 -19.83
C GLY A 224 -7.55 -11.27 -20.51
N SER A 225 -6.65 -10.58 -19.80
CA SER A 225 -5.29 -10.29 -20.29
C SER A 225 -4.41 -11.54 -20.32
N THR A 226 -3.23 -11.43 -20.94
CA THR A 226 -2.22 -12.51 -20.98
C THR A 226 -1.44 -12.66 -19.68
N ASP A 227 -1.44 -11.64 -18.82
CA ASP A 227 -0.83 -11.65 -17.47
C ASP A 227 -1.80 -11.02 -16.46
N PRO A 228 -2.91 -11.71 -16.10
CA PRO A 228 -3.92 -11.14 -15.23
C PRO A 228 -3.42 -11.01 -13.80
N TRP A 229 -3.59 -9.81 -13.24
CA TRP A 229 -3.34 -9.49 -11.84
C TRP A 229 -4.61 -9.50 -11.00
N ILE A 230 -5.77 -9.72 -11.63
CA ILE A 230 -7.06 -9.91 -10.98
C ILE A 230 -7.42 -11.40 -11.05
N THR A 231 -7.81 -11.98 -9.92
CA THR A 231 -8.23 -13.37 -9.82
C THR A 231 -9.64 -13.52 -10.38
N PHE A 232 -9.85 -14.54 -11.22
CA PHE A 232 -11.17 -14.92 -11.69
C PHE A 232 -11.18 -16.41 -12.06
N ASP A 233 -12.00 -17.20 -11.38
CA ASP A 233 -12.27 -18.60 -11.68
C ASP A 233 -13.68 -18.73 -12.29
N PRO A 234 -13.80 -18.90 -13.63
CA PRO A 234 -15.10 -19.09 -14.27
C PRO A 234 -15.78 -20.40 -13.90
N THR A 235 -15.05 -21.38 -13.35
CA THR A 235 -15.59 -22.68 -12.92
C THR A 235 -16.13 -22.65 -11.49
N ASN A 236 -15.71 -21.67 -10.70
CA ASN A 236 -16.23 -21.37 -9.37
C ASN A 236 -16.60 -19.88 -9.27
N PRO A 237 -17.74 -19.45 -9.82
CA PRO A 237 -18.16 -18.05 -9.79
C PRO A 237 -18.32 -17.48 -8.37
N THR A 238 -18.51 -18.34 -7.38
CA THR A 238 -18.64 -17.99 -5.96
C THR A 238 -17.31 -17.97 -5.20
N ASP A 239 -16.17 -18.19 -5.86
CA ASP A 239 -14.87 -18.12 -5.20
C ASP A 239 -14.68 -16.72 -4.56
N PRO A 240 -14.40 -16.63 -3.25
CA PRO A 240 -14.18 -15.35 -2.60
C PRO A 240 -12.99 -14.57 -3.19
N ALA A 241 -12.03 -15.23 -3.84
CA ALA A 241 -10.93 -14.55 -4.52
C ALA A 241 -11.36 -13.82 -5.80
N ASN A 242 -12.50 -14.17 -6.39
CA ASN A 242 -12.94 -13.58 -7.66
C ASN A 242 -13.01 -12.05 -7.58
N PHE A 243 -12.57 -11.41 -8.66
CA PHE A 243 -12.51 -9.95 -8.84
C PHE A 243 -11.54 -9.22 -7.91
N HIS A 244 -10.70 -9.93 -7.15
CA HIS A 244 -9.68 -9.29 -6.31
C HIS A 244 -8.28 -9.45 -6.89
N PRO A 245 -7.32 -8.57 -6.54
CA PRO A 245 -5.94 -8.73 -6.95
C PRO A 245 -5.35 -10.07 -6.46
N ASN A 246 -4.57 -10.73 -7.32
CA ASN A 246 -3.72 -11.83 -6.89
C ASN A 246 -2.42 -11.27 -6.28
N GLY A 247 -1.51 -12.17 -5.88
CA GLY A 247 -0.25 -11.73 -5.26
C GLY A 247 0.65 -10.85 -6.15
N ASN A 248 0.54 -10.94 -7.48
CA ASN A 248 1.23 -10.01 -8.39
C ASN A 248 0.51 -8.66 -8.42
N GLY A 249 -0.82 -8.65 -8.48
CA GLY A 249 -1.61 -7.40 -8.41
C GLY A 249 -1.36 -6.60 -7.13
N TYR A 250 -1.21 -7.26 -5.99
CA TYR A 250 -0.85 -6.55 -4.76
C TYR A 250 0.59 -6.04 -4.74
N ARG A 251 1.54 -6.81 -5.30
CA ARG A 251 2.95 -6.43 -5.28
C ARG A 251 3.29 -5.36 -6.32
N TYR A 252 2.91 -5.57 -7.56
CA TYR A 252 3.30 -4.75 -8.71
C TYR A 252 2.23 -3.73 -9.11
N GLY A 253 0.97 -3.96 -8.72
CA GLY A 253 -0.10 -2.98 -8.86
C GLY A 253 -0.17 -2.06 -7.65
N TYR A 254 -0.74 -2.54 -6.54
CA TYR A 254 -0.99 -1.69 -5.36
C TYR A 254 0.28 -1.17 -4.69
N TYR A 255 1.18 -2.07 -4.25
CA TYR A 255 2.36 -1.66 -3.48
C TYR A 255 3.31 -0.78 -4.30
N ASP A 256 3.58 -1.13 -5.56
CA ASP A 256 4.43 -0.30 -6.42
C ASP A 256 3.79 1.05 -6.78
N SER A 257 2.46 1.14 -6.94
CA SER A 257 1.76 2.43 -7.07
C SER A 257 1.90 3.29 -5.82
N LEU A 258 1.65 2.72 -4.64
CA LEU A 258 1.85 3.40 -3.34
C LEU A 258 3.29 3.91 -3.20
N ARG A 259 4.28 3.07 -3.50
CA ARG A 259 5.70 3.42 -3.39
C ARG A 259 6.12 4.49 -4.40
N SER A 260 5.74 4.34 -5.66
CA SER A 260 6.13 5.27 -6.75
C SER A 260 5.48 6.64 -6.60
N GLN A 261 4.26 6.70 -6.07
CA GLN A 261 3.56 7.94 -5.77
C GLN A 261 3.91 8.49 -4.38
N GLY A 262 4.89 7.89 -3.69
CA GLY A 262 5.47 8.44 -2.48
C GLY A 262 4.64 8.27 -1.21
N ALA A 263 3.68 7.34 -1.16
CA ALA A 263 2.86 7.08 0.03
C ALA A 263 3.73 6.86 1.29
N PHE A 264 4.79 6.07 1.16
CA PHE A 264 5.72 5.73 2.26
C PHE A 264 6.89 6.71 2.45
N ARG A 265 6.85 7.89 1.81
CA ARG A 265 7.81 8.98 2.09
C ARG A 265 7.16 9.93 3.08
N LEU A 266 7.66 9.92 4.31
CA LEU A 266 7.33 10.88 5.35
C LEU A 266 8.43 11.94 5.38
N ASN A 267 8.04 13.20 5.44
CA ASN A 267 8.96 14.35 5.41
C ASN A 267 9.53 14.63 6.80
#